data_AF-A0A2V7ETC0-F1
#
_entry.id   AF-A0A2V7ETC0-F1
#
_cell.length_a   1.000
_cell.length_b   1.000
_cell.length_c   1.000
_cell.angle_alpha   90.00
_cell.angle_beta   90.00
_cell.angle_gamma   90.00
#
_symmetry.space_group_name_H-M   'P 1'
#
loop_
_entity.id
_entity.type
_entity.pdbx_description
1 polymer ?
#
loop_
_entity_poly.entity_id
_entity_poly.type
_entity_poly.pdbx_seq_one_letter_code
_entity_poly.pdbx_strand_id
1 'polypeptide(L)'
;MTRIALLLAVLGAACGRRPPIVTLEAGPPLRLVAATGVRINARLKPALELDDGTVVRFDSPLLTPDSAYFAAAPTAALPVSGSGHGTLRLSVCPSGEKICRLVVMAVAW
;
A
#
# COMPACT_ATOMS: atom_id res chain seq x y z
N MET A 1 -24.21 44.62 33.89
CA MET A 1 -22.77 44.33 33.92
C MET A 1 -22.55 43.05 33.13
N THR A 2 -21.88 43.20 31.98
CA THR A 2 -21.87 42.26 30.85
C THR A 2 -20.57 41.45 30.86
N ARG A 3 -20.63 40.12 30.75
CA ARG A 3 -19.47 39.30 30.37
C ARG A 3 -19.91 38.19 29.42
N ILE A 4 -19.76 38.46 28.13
CA ILE A 4 -19.88 37.49 27.03
C ILE A 4 -18.54 36.75 26.94
N ALA A 5 -18.54 35.46 27.25
CA ALA A 5 -17.38 34.59 27.03
C ALA A 5 -17.44 34.09 25.59
N LEU A 6 -16.56 34.64 24.75
CA LEU A 6 -16.35 34.22 23.37
C LEU A 6 -15.55 32.90 23.38
N LEU A 7 -16.22 31.75 23.25
CA LEU A 7 -15.54 30.49 22.96
C LEU A 7 -15.09 30.51 21.49
N LEU A 8 -13.79 30.73 21.27
CA LEU A 8 -13.15 30.43 19.98
C LEU A 8 -13.12 28.91 19.81
N ALA A 9 -14.00 28.40 18.94
CA ALA A 9 -13.89 27.05 18.41
C ALA A 9 -12.69 27.00 17.44
N VAL A 10 -11.59 26.40 17.89
CA VAL A 10 -10.47 26.05 17.01
C VAL A 10 -10.91 24.85 16.16
N LEU A 11 -11.35 25.13 14.94
CA LEU A 11 -11.49 24.10 13.90
C LEU A 11 -10.09 23.57 13.58
N GLY A 12 -9.71 22.48 14.22
CA GLY A 12 -8.51 21.71 13.87
C GLY A 12 -8.66 21.22 12.44
N ALA A 13 -7.77 21.70 11.56
CA ALA A 13 -7.65 21.22 10.20
C ALA A 13 -7.34 19.72 10.22
N ALA A 14 -8.33 18.89 9.88
CA ALA A 14 -8.07 17.52 9.48
C ALA A 14 -7.26 17.59 8.17
N CYS A 15 -5.93 17.57 8.27
CA CYS A 15 -5.03 17.41 7.13
C CYS A 15 -5.54 16.24 6.29
N GLY A 16 -6.08 16.55 5.11
CA GLY A 16 -6.61 15.58 4.18
C GLY A 16 -5.51 14.66 3.64
N ARG A 17 -5.14 13.63 4.42
CA ARG A 17 -4.37 12.50 3.90
C ARG A 17 -5.26 11.76 2.93
N ARG A 18 -5.02 11.95 1.63
CA ARG A 18 -5.60 11.10 0.60
C ARG A 18 -5.28 9.63 0.98
N PRO A 19 -6.28 8.74 1.01
CA PRO A 19 -6.04 7.35 1.38
C PRO A 19 -5.00 6.73 0.46
N PRO A 20 -4.14 5.82 0.99
CA PRO A 20 -3.09 5.19 0.20
C PRO A 20 -3.69 4.35 -0.93
N ILE A 21 -3.05 4.36 -2.10
CA ILE A 21 -3.46 3.58 -3.28
C ILE A 21 -3.21 2.08 -3.05
N VAL A 22 -2.17 1.75 -2.26
CA VAL A 22 -1.85 0.40 -1.79
C VAL A 22 -1.36 0.51 -0.35
N THR A 23 -1.79 -0.44 0.49
CA THR A 23 -1.36 -0.59 1.88
C THR A 23 -0.59 -1.90 2.02
N LEU A 24 0.51 -1.88 2.77
CA LEU A 24 1.15 -3.10 3.26
C LEU A 24 0.53 -3.45 4.62
N GLU A 25 -0.10 -4.61 4.70
CA GLU A 25 -0.60 -5.14 5.96
C GLU A 25 0.42 -6.12 6.55
N ALA A 26 0.75 -5.89 7.83
CA ALA A 26 1.62 -6.77 8.60
C ALA A 26 0.95 -8.11 8.91
N GLY A 27 1.77 -9.14 9.10
CA GLY A 27 1.35 -10.49 9.44
C GLY A 27 2.30 -11.53 8.83
N PRO A 28 2.23 -12.80 9.26
CA PRO A 28 2.78 -13.91 8.50
C PRO A 28 1.65 -14.56 7.67
N PRO A 29 1.55 -14.30 6.35
CA PRO A 29 2.44 -13.51 5.49
C PRO A 29 2.09 -12.01 5.43
N LEU A 30 3.04 -11.20 4.92
CA LEU A 30 2.77 -9.82 4.52
C LEU A 30 1.76 -9.82 3.36
N ARG A 31 0.89 -8.81 3.30
CA ARG A 31 -0.15 -8.70 2.27
C ARG A 31 -0.22 -7.30 1.68
N LEU A 32 -0.29 -7.21 0.35
CA LEU A 32 -0.52 -5.93 -0.34
C LEU A 32 -2.00 -5.77 -0.67
N VAL A 33 -2.63 -4.76 -0.07
CA VAL A 33 -4.05 -4.43 -0.27
C VAL A 33 -4.16 -3.18 -1.12
N ALA A 34 -4.73 -3.33 -2.30
CA ALA A 34 -5.05 -2.21 -3.17
C ALA A 34 -6.34 -1.52 -2.71
N ALA A 35 -6.39 -0.18 -2.85
CA ALA A 35 -7.63 0.56 -2.66
C ALA A 35 -8.69 0.13 -3.70
N THR A 36 -9.96 0.37 -3.41
CA THR A 36 -11.07 0.00 -4.29
C THR A 36 -10.86 0.52 -5.72
N GLY A 37 -10.98 -0.38 -6.70
CA GLY A 37 -10.81 -0.07 -8.12
C GLY A 37 -9.36 0.04 -8.59
N VAL A 38 -8.37 -0.01 -7.70
CA VAL A 38 -6.95 -0.07 -8.04
C VAL A 38 -6.57 -1.53 -8.32
N ARG A 39 -5.77 -1.74 -9.37
CA ARG A 39 -5.23 -3.06 -9.71
C ARG A 39 -3.71 -3.08 -9.52
N ILE A 40 -3.18 -4.19 -9.01
CA ILE A 40 -1.74 -4.43 -8.91
C ILE A 40 -1.32 -5.27 -10.12
N ASN A 41 -0.34 -4.79 -10.87
CA ASN A 41 0.20 -5.46 -12.04
C ASN A 41 0.90 -6.77 -11.62
N ALA A 42 0.52 -7.89 -12.24
CA ALA A 42 1.11 -9.20 -11.97
C ALA A 42 2.30 -9.52 -12.87
N ARG A 43 2.43 -8.86 -14.03
CA ARG A 43 3.55 -9.02 -14.96
C ARG A 43 4.85 -8.43 -14.41
N LEU A 44 4.73 -7.47 -13.50
CA LEU A 44 5.84 -6.94 -12.71
C LEU A 44 5.53 -7.17 -11.23
N LYS A 45 5.97 -8.32 -10.71
CA LYS A 45 5.72 -8.72 -9.32
C LYS A 45 6.21 -7.64 -8.35
N PRO A 46 5.39 -7.23 -7.36
CA PRO A 46 5.83 -6.34 -6.31
C PRO A 46 7.04 -6.90 -5.58
N ALA A 47 7.99 -6.03 -5.27
CA ALA A 47 9.23 -6.38 -4.60
C ALA A 47 9.42 -5.47 -3.38
N LEU A 48 9.69 -6.07 -2.23
CA LEU A 48 10.14 -5.41 -1.02
C LEU A 48 11.64 -5.68 -0.88
N GLU A 49 12.42 -4.62 -0.95
CA GLU A 49 13.86 -4.64 -0.68
C GLU A 49 14.07 -4.30 0.80
N LEU A 50 14.62 -5.24 1.55
CA LEU A 50 14.99 -5.09 2.97
C LEU A 50 16.32 -4.33 3.09
N ASP A 51 16.64 -3.82 4.27
CA ASP A 51 17.85 -3.00 4.48
C ASP A 51 19.16 -3.80 4.32
N ASP A 52 19.09 -5.12 4.47
CA ASP A 52 20.21 -6.04 4.20
C ASP A 52 20.38 -6.36 2.69
N GLY A 53 19.54 -5.76 1.84
CA GLY A 53 19.52 -5.98 0.39
C GLY A 53 18.71 -7.20 -0.06
N THR A 54 18.11 -7.96 0.87
CA THR A 54 17.24 -9.08 0.52
C THR A 54 16.00 -8.57 -0.21
N VAL A 55 15.66 -9.23 -1.33
CA VAL A 55 14.46 -8.90 -2.10
C VAL A 55 13.39 -9.97 -1.92
N VAL A 56 12.29 -9.58 -1.28
CA VAL A 56 11.09 -10.40 -1.09
C VAL A 56 10.07 -10.04 -2.15
N ARG A 57 9.59 -11.03 -2.92
CA ARG A 57 8.58 -10.82 -3.96
C ARG A 57 7.20 -11.25 -3.48
N PHE A 58 6.20 -10.40 -3.72
CA PHE A 58 4.81 -10.73 -3.47
C PHE A 58 4.22 -11.50 -4.63
N ASP A 59 3.38 -12.49 -4.32
CA ASP A 59 2.72 -13.31 -5.33
C ASP A 59 1.33 -13.76 -4.89
N SER A 60 0.53 -14.20 -5.87
CA SER A 60 -0.75 -14.87 -5.64
C SER A 60 -1.07 -15.76 -6.85
N PRO A 61 -1.63 -16.97 -6.63
CA PRO A 61 -2.06 -17.82 -7.73
C PRO A 61 -3.31 -17.29 -8.45
N LEU A 62 -4.02 -16.32 -7.84
CA LEU A 62 -5.25 -15.76 -8.39
C LEU A 62 -4.92 -14.53 -9.22
N LEU A 63 -4.99 -14.70 -10.54
CA LEU A 63 -4.77 -13.65 -11.53
C LEU A 63 -6.05 -13.36 -12.31
N THR A 64 -6.10 -12.20 -12.96
CA THR A 64 -7.09 -11.94 -14.00
C THR A 64 -6.91 -12.89 -15.20
N PRO A 65 -7.94 -13.15 -16.03
CA PRO A 65 -7.83 -14.09 -17.15
C PRO A 65 -6.70 -13.77 -18.16
N ASP A 66 -6.38 -12.49 -18.33
CA ASP A 66 -5.28 -12.00 -19.18
C ASP A 66 -3.90 -12.04 -18.49
N SER A 67 -3.86 -12.55 -17.26
CA SER A 67 -2.69 -12.60 -16.37
C SER A 67 -2.01 -11.24 -16.16
N ALA A 68 -2.71 -10.13 -16.40
CA ALA A 68 -2.14 -8.80 -16.29
C ALA A 68 -2.14 -8.28 -14.85
N TYR A 69 -3.09 -8.72 -14.03
CA TYR A 69 -3.28 -8.22 -12.66
C TYR A 69 -3.50 -9.37 -11.68
N PHE A 70 -3.19 -9.11 -10.42
CA PHE A 70 -3.61 -9.99 -9.34
C PHE A 70 -5.11 -9.83 -9.09
N ALA A 71 -5.83 -10.95 -9.04
CA ALA A 71 -7.26 -11.01 -8.70
C ALA A 71 -7.50 -11.19 -7.19
N ALA A 72 -6.47 -11.54 -6.43
CA ALA A 72 -6.47 -11.50 -4.97
C ALA A 72 -5.20 -10.82 -4.45
N ALA A 73 -5.25 -10.26 -3.24
CA ALA A 73 -4.13 -9.57 -2.63
C ALA A 73 -2.86 -10.45 -2.62
N PRO A 74 -1.76 -10.03 -3.27
CA PRO A 74 -0.54 -10.83 -3.29
C PRO A 74 0.15 -10.77 -1.94
N THR A 75 0.76 -11.89 -1.57
CA THR A 75 1.39 -12.10 -0.27
C THR A 75 2.87 -12.42 -0.40
N ALA A 76 3.62 -12.15 0.65
CA ALA A 76 5.03 -12.49 0.76
C ALA A 76 5.34 -13.09 2.14
N ALA A 77 6.00 -14.25 2.15
CA ALA A 77 6.61 -14.76 3.36
C ALA A 77 7.92 -14.01 3.62
N LEU A 78 8.13 -13.56 4.85
CA LEU A 78 9.39 -12.95 5.26
C LEU A 78 10.38 -14.03 5.71
N PRO A 79 11.68 -13.85 5.45
CA PRO A 79 12.71 -14.75 5.96
C PRO A 79 12.86 -14.67 7.49
N VAL A 80 12.48 -13.53 8.09
CA VAL A 80 12.58 -13.27 9.53
C VAL A 80 11.24 -12.77 10.06
N SER A 81 10.85 -13.26 11.24
CA SER A 81 9.64 -12.83 11.93
C SER A 81 9.89 -11.54 12.72
N GLY A 82 8.88 -10.68 12.82
CA GLY A 82 8.94 -9.46 13.62
C GLY A 82 8.76 -8.19 12.78
N SER A 83 9.00 -7.05 13.42
CA SER A 83 8.90 -5.75 12.76
C SER A 83 10.05 -5.52 11.80
N GLY A 84 9.78 -4.87 10.68
CA GLY A 84 10.81 -4.56 9.70
C GLY A 84 10.52 -3.28 8.94
N HIS A 85 11.50 -2.85 8.16
CA HIS A 85 11.37 -1.75 7.22
C HIS A 85 12.03 -2.12 5.89
N GLY A 86 11.67 -1.37 4.85
CA GLY A 86 12.26 -1.57 3.55
C GLY A 86 11.60 -0.69 2.48
N THR A 87 12.05 -0.88 1.25
CA THR A 87 11.53 -0.17 0.08
C THR A 87 10.64 -1.09 -0.73
N LEU A 88 9.35 -0.77 -0.78
CA LEU A 88 8.38 -1.46 -1.62
C LEU A 88 8.32 -0.82 -3.01
N ARG A 89 8.49 -1.64 -4.04
CA ARG A 89 8.38 -1.28 -5.46
C ARG A 89 7.28 -2.10 -6.11
N LEU A 90 6.32 -1.45 -6.74
CA LEU A 90 5.21 -2.11 -7.42
C LEU A 90 4.64 -1.28 -8.56
N SER A 91 3.99 -1.93 -9.52
CA SER A 91 3.24 -1.24 -10.57
C SER A 91 1.74 -1.36 -10.28
N VAL A 92 1.05 -0.22 -10.24
CA VAL A 92 -0.39 -0.14 -9.94
C VAL A 92 -1.11 0.64 -11.02
N CYS A 93 -2.33 0.24 -11.31
CA CYS A 93 -3.18 0.88 -12.30
C CYS A 93 -4.38 1.45 -11.55
N PRO A 94 -4.44 2.78 -11.35
CA PRO A 94 -5.55 3.42 -10.66
C PRO A 94 -6.89 3.12 -11.34
N SER A 95 -7.97 3.32 -10.59
CA SER A 95 -9.31 3.08 -11.10
C SER A 95 -9.59 3.90 -12.36
N GLY A 96 -10.09 3.24 -13.41
CA GLY A 96 -10.38 3.85 -14.71
C GLY A 96 -9.16 4.14 -15.59
N GLU A 97 -7.94 3.93 -15.10
CA GLU A 97 -6.72 4.20 -15.88
C GLU A 97 -6.27 2.97 -16.68
N LYS A 98 -5.85 3.21 -17.92
CA LYS A 98 -5.26 2.18 -18.81
C LYS A 98 -3.74 2.04 -18.63
N ILE A 99 -3.10 3.02 -18.00
CA ILE A 99 -1.65 3.06 -17.81
C ILE A 99 -1.34 2.82 -16.34
N CYS A 100 -0.50 1.84 -16.09
CA CYS A 100 -0.02 1.54 -14.75
C CYS A 100 1.19 2.42 -14.42
N ARG A 101 1.28 2.87 -13.17
CA ARG A 101 2.35 3.71 -12.66
C ARG A 101 3.24 2.88 -11.76
N LEU A 102 4.54 3.14 -11.81
CA LEU A 102 5.47 2.60 -10.82
C LEU A 102 5.29 3.41 -9.53
N VAL A 103 5.12 2.69 -8.42
CA VAL A 103 5.09 3.24 -7.07
C VAL A 103 6.29 2.68 -6.32
N VAL A 104 7.03 3.58 -5.67
CA VAL A 104 8.15 3.27 -4.79
C VAL A 104 7.86 3.96 -3.47
N MET A 105 7.86 3.21 -2.37
CA MET A 105 7.55 3.74 -1.05
C MET A 105 8.37 3.04 0.03
N ALA A 106 8.80 3.81 1.03
CA ALA A 106 9.28 3.25 2.27
C ALA A 106 8.09 2.67 3.05
N VAL A 107 8.24 1.46 3.55
CA VAL A 107 7.23 0.76 4.33
C VAL A 107 7.86 0.23 5.61
N ALA A 108 7.03 0.12 6.64
CA ALA A 108 7.33 -0.60 7.86
C ALA A 108 6.15 -1.52 8.17
N TRP A 109 6.42 -2.65 8.83
CA TRP A 109 5.43 -3.64 9.24
C TRP A 109 5.78 -4.22 10.60
#